data_AF-A0A7K0SKY9-F1
#
_entry.id   AF-A0A7K0SKY9-F1
#
_cell.length_a   1.000
_cell.length_b   1.000
_cell.length_c   1.000
_cell.angle_alpha   90.00
_cell.angle_beta   90.00
_cell.angle_gamma   90.00
#
_symmetry.space_group_name_H-M   'P 1'
#
loop_
_entity.id
_entity.type
_entity.pdbx_description
1 polymer ?
#
loop_
_entity_poly.entity_id
_entity_poly.type
_entity_poly.pdbx_seq_one_letter_code
_entity_poly.pdbx_strand_id
1 'polypeptide(L)'
;MIDASAITLDALNADPYPVYDELRKIAPIVYVPQINEWLVTSWDDCRAIGALKDSVQLAPGHPVDQEFFGGPSVLTMSGEKHRGLREGIDQSLKAGPVARFLDDGGRDTVIRYIDAIAPQGRGDLAVDLFNKISVRVVGNRLGFDDVDDETLVRWFEALSGGLSNKDGENEASIRAEATIREIDEYMGDKIARLRATPDDTLLSHMLHVGLPDGEGPRTFDDVMPSIRVIILGAFQEPGHSVATTFWGLLNEPNQLRELQASPNEFAPAALRESFRWIAPIGVV
;
A
#
# COMPACT_ATOMS: atom_id res chain seq x y z
N MET A 1 -2.91 -19.67 29.85
CA MET A 1 -3.61 -19.52 28.56
C MET A 1 -4.31 -18.19 28.61
N ILE A 2 -4.03 -17.28 27.66
CA ILE A 2 -4.80 -16.05 27.52
C ILE A 2 -6.25 -16.43 27.20
N ASP A 3 -7.19 -15.82 27.91
CA ASP A 3 -8.58 -15.78 27.49
C ASP A 3 -8.67 -14.81 26.30
N ALA A 4 -9.19 -15.23 25.15
CA ALA A 4 -9.32 -14.37 23.98
C ALA A 4 -10.13 -13.10 24.29
N SER A 5 -11.01 -13.15 25.30
CA SER A 5 -11.74 -11.99 25.81
C SER A 5 -10.91 -11.00 26.64
N ALA A 6 -9.64 -11.30 26.93
CA ALA A 6 -8.70 -10.38 27.58
C ALA A 6 -7.80 -9.62 26.59
N ILE A 7 -7.88 -9.93 25.28
CA ILE A 7 -7.13 -9.23 24.23
C ILE A 7 -7.73 -7.84 24.07
N THR A 8 -6.91 -6.79 24.08
CA THR A 8 -7.34 -5.41 23.88
C THR A 8 -6.86 -4.87 22.54
N LEU A 9 -7.60 -3.92 21.99
CA LEU A 9 -7.19 -3.19 20.79
C LEU A 9 -5.85 -2.47 21.01
N ASP A 10 -5.66 -1.87 22.19
CA ASP A 10 -4.41 -1.19 22.55
C ASP A 10 -3.20 -2.14 22.55
N ALA A 11 -3.36 -3.38 23.02
CA ALA A 11 -2.28 -4.36 22.99
C ALA A 11 -1.92 -4.74 21.55
N LEU A 12 -2.92 -4.92 20.69
CA LEU A 12 -2.71 -5.22 19.28
C LEU A 12 -2.05 -4.05 18.53
N ASN A 13 -2.41 -2.80 18.84
CA ASN A 13 -1.82 -1.61 18.26
C ASN A 13 -0.37 -1.36 18.71
N ALA A 14 -0.07 -1.62 19.99
CA ALA A 14 1.24 -1.32 20.56
C ALA A 14 2.30 -2.37 20.21
N ASP A 15 1.96 -3.65 20.38
CA ASP A 15 2.82 -4.79 20.04
C ASP A 15 1.95 -6.06 19.92
N PRO A 16 1.55 -6.45 18.70
CA PRO A 16 0.65 -7.58 18.52
C PRO A 16 1.37 -8.94 18.65
N TYR A 17 2.70 -9.00 18.59
CA TYR A 17 3.43 -10.26 18.50
C TYR A 17 3.31 -11.13 19.76
N PRO A 18 3.37 -10.58 20.99
CA PRO A 18 3.07 -11.34 22.21
C PRO A 18 1.66 -11.93 22.22
N VAL A 19 0.67 -11.20 21.69
CA VAL A 19 -0.71 -11.71 21.56
C VAL A 19 -0.74 -12.88 20.58
N TYR A 20 -0.12 -12.73 19.41
CA TYR A 20 -0.05 -13.80 18.41
C TYR A 20 0.68 -15.05 18.94
N ASP A 21 1.74 -14.88 19.74
CA ASP A 21 2.45 -16.00 20.39
C ASP A 21 1.58 -16.78 21.36
N GLU A 22 0.75 -16.09 22.14
CA GLU A 22 -0.19 -16.75 23.04
C GLU A 22 -1.34 -17.41 22.29
N LEU A 23 -1.87 -16.77 21.24
CA LEU A 23 -2.91 -17.36 20.39
C LEU A 23 -2.44 -18.66 19.73
N ARG A 24 -1.22 -18.69 19.18
CA ARG A 24 -0.61 -19.89 18.58
C ARG A 24 -0.51 -21.07 19.55
N LYS A 25 -0.39 -20.82 20.86
CA LYS A 25 -0.36 -21.87 21.90
C LYS A 25 -1.75 -22.45 22.20
N ILE A 26 -2.82 -21.71 21.88
CA ILE A 26 -4.21 -22.10 22.15
C ILE A 26 -4.77 -22.87 20.94
N ALA A 27 -4.80 -22.22 19.78
CA ALA A 27 -5.30 -22.76 18.53
C ALA A 27 -4.82 -21.91 17.34
N PRO A 28 -4.67 -22.50 16.13
CA PRO A 28 -4.23 -21.75 14.96
C PRO A 28 -5.19 -20.64 14.50
N ILE A 29 -6.49 -20.80 14.80
CA ILE A 29 -7.58 -19.90 14.41
C ILE A 29 -8.42 -19.58 15.66
N VAL A 30 -8.49 -18.31 16.04
CA VAL A 30 -9.17 -17.87 17.26
C VAL A 30 -10.04 -16.65 16.97
N TYR A 31 -11.29 -16.70 17.42
CA TYR A 31 -12.18 -15.54 17.37
C TYR A 31 -11.86 -14.55 18.50
N VAL A 32 -11.68 -13.27 18.15
CA VAL A 32 -11.37 -12.19 19.09
C VAL A 32 -12.54 -11.20 19.14
N PRO A 33 -13.39 -11.26 20.19
CA PRO A 33 -14.61 -10.45 20.27
C PRO A 33 -14.40 -8.93 20.21
N GLN A 34 -13.26 -8.43 20.69
CA GLN A 34 -12.96 -7.00 20.78
C GLN A 34 -12.79 -6.33 19.42
N ILE A 35 -12.33 -7.09 18.44
CA ILE A 35 -12.21 -6.66 17.05
C ILE A 35 -13.27 -7.32 16.16
N ASN A 36 -14.08 -8.23 16.71
CA ASN A 36 -15.13 -8.96 16.00
C ASN A 36 -14.60 -9.74 14.78
N GLU A 37 -13.41 -10.33 14.92
CA GLU A 37 -12.71 -11.02 13.83
C GLU A 37 -12.14 -12.38 14.23
N TRP A 38 -11.89 -13.23 13.23
CA TRP A 38 -11.14 -14.47 13.39
C TRP A 38 -9.67 -14.22 13.05
N LEU A 39 -8.79 -14.37 14.04
CA LEU A 39 -7.35 -14.28 13.85
C LEU A 39 -6.77 -15.64 13.47
N VAL A 40 -6.09 -15.67 12.33
CA VAL A 40 -5.31 -16.83 11.87
C VAL A 40 -3.84 -16.50 12.11
N THR A 41 -3.17 -17.29 12.96
CA THR A 41 -1.84 -16.91 13.50
C THR A 41 -0.73 -17.87 13.13
N SER A 42 -1.06 -19.01 12.49
CA SER A 42 -0.12 -20.02 12.02
C SER A 42 0.28 -19.76 10.57
N TRP A 43 1.55 -20.03 10.22
CA TRP A 43 2.04 -19.90 8.85
C TRP A 43 1.27 -20.78 7.86
N ASP A 44 1.06 -22.05 8.22
CA ASP A 44 0.45 -23.02 7.33
C ASP A 44 -1.01 -22.68 7.03
N ASP A 45 -1.77 -22.20 8.03
CA ASP A 45 -3.17 -21.81 7.86
C ASP A 45 -3.30 -20.49 7.09
N CYS A 46 -2.47 -19.48 7.39
CA CYS A 46 -2.42 -18.24 6.61
C CYS A 46 -2.11 -18.53 5.13
N ARG A 47 -1.14 -19.41 4.87
CA ARG A 47 -0.78 -19.81 3.50
C ARG A 47 -1.91 -20.60 2.83
N ALA A 48 -2.55 -21.53 3.54
CA ALA A 48 -3.65 -22.32 3.01
C ALA A 48 -4.84 -21.43 2.61
N ILE A 49 -5.22 -20.49 3.48
CA ILE A 49 -6.32 -19.53 3.22
C ILE A 49 -5.96 -18.62 2.04
N GLY A 50 -4.75 -18.04 2.02
CA GLY A 50 -4.31 -17.21 0.91
C GLY A 50 -4.25 -17.95 -0.44
N ALA A 51 -4.09 -19.28 -0.42
CA ALA A 51 -4.11 -20.11 -1.62
C ALA A 51 -5.53 -20.41 -2.15
N LEU A 52 -6.59 -20.11 -1.40
CA LEU A 52 -7.97 -20.34 -1.82
C LEU A 52 -8.41 -19.44 -2.99
N LYS A 53 -7.70 -18.31 -3.23
CA LYS A 53 -7.95 -17.37 -4.34
C LYS A 53 -9.43 -17.04 -4.48
N ASP A 54 -10.01 -17.18 -5.68
CA ASP A 54 -11.42 -16.91 -5.98
C ASP A 54 -12.42 -17.79 -5.18
N SER A 55 -11.95 -18.82 -4.47
CA SER A 55 -12.81 -19.67 -3.63
C SER A 55 -13.21 -18.99 -2.31
N VAL A 56 -12.51 -17.91 -1.93
CA VAL A 56 -12.86 -17.06 -0.80
C VAL A 56 -12.87 -15.62 -1.29
N GLN A 57 -14.05 -15.00 -1.29
CA GLN A 57 -14.15 -13.58 -1.58
C GLN A 57 -13.76 -12.80 -0.32
N LEU A 58 -12.81 -11.89 -0.46
CA LEU A 58 -12.47 -10.93 0.58
C LEU A 58 -13.59 -9.89 0.66
N ALA A 59 -14.37 -9.92 1.74
CA ALA A 59 -15.42 -8.96 2.07
C ALA A 59 -16.30 -8.54 0.86
N PRO A 60 -16.92 -9.50 0.13
CA PRO A 60 -17.66 -9.20 -1.08
C PRO A 60 -18.82 -8.25 -0.80
N GLY A 61 -18.86 -7.12 -1.52
CA GLY A 61 -19.91 -6.13 -1.36
C GLY A 61 -19.84 -5.38 -0.03
N HIS A 62 -18.67 -5.31 0.60
CA HIS A 62 -18.46 -4.44 1.74
C HIS A 62 -18.84 -2.99 1.35
N PRO A 63 -19.65 -2.26 2.15
CA PRO A 63 -20.15 -0.95 1.78
C PRO A 63 -19.06 0.04 1.34
N VAL A 64 -17.88 -0.03 1.97
CA VAL A 64 -16.68 0.76 1.62
C VAL A 64 -16.32 0.67 0.13
N ASP A 65 -16.46 -0.49 -0.51
CA ASP A 65 -16.15 -0.62 -1.95
C ASP A 65 -17.01 0.35 -2.76
N GLN A 66 -18.30 0.41 -2.49
CA GLN A 66 -19.22 1.29 -3.22
C GLN A 66 -19.15 2.73 -2.72
N GLU A 67 -19.25 2.93 -1.41
CA GLU A 67 -19.38 4.24 -0.79
C GLU A 67 -18.09 5.06 -0.86
N PHE A 68 -16.93 4.40 -0.82
CA PHE A 68 -15.64 5.05 -0.74
C PHE A 68 -14.80 4.89 -2.02
N PHE A 69 -14.76 3.67 -2.57
CA PHE A 69 -13.99 3.39 -3.78
C PHE A 69 -14.81 3.49 -5.07
N GLY A 70 -16.13 3.64 -5.01
CA GLY A 70 -17.02 3.75 -6.18
C GLY A 70 -17.20 2.44 -6.95
N GLY A 71 -16.84 1.30 -6.35
CA GLY A 71 -16.99 -0.03 -6.92
C GLY A 71 -15.94 -1.02 -6.41
N PRO A 72 -16.01 -2.29 -6.86
CA PRO A 72 -15.00 -3.29 -6.53
C PRO A 72 -13.62 -2.90 -7.07
N SER A 73 -12.60 -2.95 -6.22
CA SER A 73 -11.21 -2.70 -6.60
C SER A 73 -10.49 -4.01 -6.97
N VAL A 74 -9.27 -3.93 -7.49
CA VAL A 74 -8.45 -5.12 -7.79
C VAL A 74 -8.22 -6.02 -6.55
N LEU A 75 -8.40 -5.51 -5.32
CA LEU A 75 -8.29 -6.31 -4.10
C LEU A 75 -9.55 -7.14 -3.80
N THR A 76 -10.73 -6.64 -4.18
CA THR A 76 -12.03 -7.27 -3.86
C THR A 76 -12.70 -7.93 -5.07
N MET A 77 -12.19 -7.67 -6.28
CA MET A 77 -12.59 -8.37 -7.50
C MET A 77 -12.14 -9.84 -7.52
N SER A 78 -12.77 -10.63 -8.39
CA SER A 78 -12.41 -12.04 -8.62
C SER A 78 -12.55 -12.41 -10.10
N GLY A 79 -12.02 -13.57 -10.49
CA GLY A 79 -12.20 -14.13 -11.84
C GLY A 79 -11.51 -13.34 -12.96
N GLU A 80 -12.11 -13.32 -14.15
CA GLU A 80 -11.49 -12.74 -15.36
C GLU A 80 -11.27 -11.23 -15.25
N LYS A 81 -12.22 -10.49 -14.65
CA LYS A 81 -12.08 -9.05 -14.43
C LYS A 81 -10.89 -8.72 -13.53
N HIS A 82 -10.74 -9.46 -12.41
CA HIS A 82 -9.56 -9.33 -11.54
C HIS A 82 -8.29 -9.67 -12.31
N ARG A 83 -8.23 -10.82 -12.99
CA ARG A 83 -7.04 -11.24 -13.73
C ARG A 83 -6.60 -10.21 -14.77
N GLY A 84 -7.53 -9.67 -15.54
CA GLY A 84 -7.22 -8.69 -16.57
C GLY A 84 -6.67 -7.38 -15.98
N LEU A 85 -7.33 -6.83 -14.96
CA LEU A 85 -6.88 -5.59 -14.33
C LEU A 85 -5.55 -5.79 -13.60
N ARG A 86 -5.41 -6.93 -12.90
CA ARG A 86 -4.20 -7.33 -12.19
C ARG A 86 -3.01 -7.52 -13.13
N GLU A 87 -3.23 -8.07 -14.32
CA GLU A 87 -2.18 -8.20 -15.33
C GLU A 87 -1.62 -6.85 -15.75
N GLY A 88 -2.46 -5.82 -15.92
CA GLY A 88 -1.98 -4.47 -16.21
C GLY A 88 -1.07 -3.92 -15.11
N ILE A 89 -1.47 -4.08 -13.85
CA ILE A 89 -0.66 -3.69 -12.69
C ILE A 89 0.65 -4.48 -12.63
N ASP A 90 0.59 -5.81 -12.71
CA ASP A 90 1.77 -6.67 -12.58
C ASP A 90 2.79 -6.40 -13.69
N GLN A 91 2.36 -6.18 -14.93
CA GLN A 91 3.27 -5.87 -16.05
C GLN A 91 4.04 -4.58 -15.81
N SER A 92 3.41 -3.58 -15.20
CA SER A 92 4.04 -2.31 -14.82
C SER A 92 5.06 -2.47 -13.67
N LEU A 93 4.89 -3.48 -12.82
CA LEU A 93 5.70 -3.68 -11.60
C LEU A 93 6.71 -4.83 -11.71
N LYS A 94 6.89 -5.43 -12.89
CA LYS A 94 7.96 -6.41 -13.15
C LYS A 94 9.35 -5.78 -13.01
N ALA A 95 10.35 -6.63 -12.74
CA ALA A 95 11.73 -6.21 -12.52
C ALA A 95 12.31 -5.32 -13.64
N GLY A 96 12.00 -5.62 -14.91
CA GLY A 96 12.48 -4.84 -16.06
C GLY A 96 11.91 -3.41 -16.08
N PRO A 97 10.58 -3.22 -16.13
CA PRO A 97 9.96 -1.91 -16.02
C PRO A 97 10.36 -1.11 -14.78
N VAL A 98 10.47 -1.76 -13.62
CA VAL A 98 10.93 -1.11 -12.38
C VAL A 98 12.39 -0.65 -12.50
N ALA A 99 13.29 -1.49 -13.04
CA ALA A 99 14.69 -1.11 -13.24
C ALA A 99 14.79 0.12 -14.17
N ARG A 100 14.04 0.12 -15.28
CA ARG A 100 13.98 1.25 -16.21
C ARG A 100 13.49 2.53 -15.52
N PHE A 101 12.39 2.45 -14.76
CA PHE A 101 11.89 3.60 -13.99
C PHE A 101 12.95 4.15 -13.01
N LEU A 102 13.73 3.27 -12.36
CA LEU A 102 14.81 3.69 -11.48
C LEU A 102 15.97 4.35 -12.22
N ASP A 103 16.27 3.90 -13.44
CA ASP A 103 17.29 4.49 -14.32
C ASP A 103 16.81 5.83 -14.92
N ASP A 104 15.52 5.96 -15.20
CA ASP A 104 14.87 7.15 -15.81
C ASP A 104 14.49 8.21 -14.76
N GLY A 105 15.31 8.39 -13.72
CA GLY A 105 15.16 9.45 -12.72
C GLY A 105 14.44 9.05 -11.41
N GLY A 106 14.01 7.80 -11.28
CA GLY A 106 13.50 7.27 -10.01
C GLY A 106 14.54 7.34 -8.89
N ARG A 107 15.82 7.05 -9.17
CA ARG A 107 16.90 7.23 -8.19
C ARG A 107 17.17 8.69 -7.85
N ASP A 108 17.18 9.56 -8.86
CA ASP A 108 17.40 11.00 -8.67
C ASP A 108 16.32 11.63 -7.79
N THR A 109 15.08 11.14 -7.92
CA THR A 109 13.97 11.50 -7.04
C THR A 109 14.29 11.18 -5.58
N VAL A 110 14.78 9.98 -5.27
CA VAL A 110 15.16 9.58 -3.91
C VAL A 110 16.32 10.44 -3.39
N ILE A 111 17.36 10.63 -4.21
CA ILE A 111 18.56 11.41 -3.85
C ILE A 111 18.18 12.84 -3.48
N ARG A 112 17.25 13.47 -4.23
CA ARG A 112 16.77 14.82 -3.93
C ARG A 112 16.20 14.98 -2.51
N TYR A 113 15.42 14.00 -2.02
CA TYR A 113 14.90 14.07 -0.65
C TYR A 113 16.00 13.86 0.40
N ILE A 114 16.95 12.96 0.11
CA ILE A 114 18.11 12.74 0.99
C ILE A 114 18.95 14.02 1.10
N ASP A 115 19.25 14.66 -0.03
CA ASP A 115 20.05 15.89 -0.08
C ASP A 115 19.34 17.07 0.61
N ALA A 116 18.00 17.09 0.63
CA ALA A 116 17.23 18.12 1.30
C ALA A 116 17.28 18.01 2.85
N ILE A 117 17.33 16.79 3.39
CA ILE A 117 17.34 16.55 4.84
C ILE A 117 18.76 16.45 5.42
N ALA A 118 19.74 15.95 4.65
CA ALA A 118 21.09 15.68 5.14
C ALA A 118 21.79 16.89 5.80
N PRO A 119 21.69 18.14 5.28
CA PRO A 119 22.30 19.31 5.91
C PRO A 119 21.75 19.65 7.29
N GLN A 120 20.55 19.16 7.64
CA GLN A 120 19.91 19.42 8.93
C GLN A 120 20.59 18.63 10.07
N GLY A 121 21.29 17.53 9.74
CA GLY A 121 22.02 16.68 10.70
C GLY A 121 21.14 15.91 11.69
N ARG A 122 19.82 16.10 11.65
CA ARG A 122 18.80 15.44 12.46
C ARG A 122 17.43 15.58 11.78
N GLY A 123 16.50 14.70 12.11
CA GLY A 123 15.12 14.74 11.63
C GLY A 123 14.34 13.51 12.06
N ASP A 124 13.02 13.55 11.90
CA ASP A 124 12.19 12.35 11.97
C ASP A 124 12.25 11.68 10.60
N LEU A 125 13.04 10.61 10.45
CA LEU A 125 13.24 10.00 9.13
C LEU A 125 11.96 9.40 8.53
N ALA A 126 10.99 9.00 9.35
CA ALA A 126 9.73 8.48 8.83
C ALA A 126 8.94 9.61 8.14
N VAL A 127 8.73 10.71 8.87
CA VAL A 127 7.92 11.84 8.40
C VAL A 127 8.68 12.73 7.40
N ASP A 128 9.93 13.05 7.71
CA ASP A 128 10.71 14.03 6.97
C ASP A 128 11.35 13.46 5.69
N LEU A 129 11.46 12.13 5.57
CA LEU A 129 12.17 11.47 4.47
C LEU A 129 11.40 10.30 3.83
N PHE A 130 11.15 9.22 4.56
CA PHE A 130 10.67 7.96 3.97
C PHE A 130 9.25 8.05 3.42
N ASN A 131 8.32 8.68 4.16
CA ASN A 131 6.94 8.85 3.70
C ASN A 131 6.88 9.75 2.47
N LYS A 132 7.69 10.82 2.42
CA LYS A 132 7.76 11.74 1.27
C LYS A 132 8.32 11.05 0.02
N ILE A 133 9.39 10.27 0.17
CA ILE A 133 9.95 9.45 -0.92
C ILE A 133 8.89 8.47 -1.42
N SER A 134 8.20 7.78 -0.52
CA SER A 134 7.20 6.77 -0.86
C SER A 134 6.06 7.37 -1.70
N VAL A 135 5.41 8.40 -1.19
CA VAL A 135 4.33 9.13 -1.87
C VAL A 135 4.77 9.60 -3.25
N ARG A 136 5.94 10.23 -3.37
CA ARG A 136 6.44 10.73 -4.65
C ARG A 136 6.79 9.62 -5.63
N VAL A 137 7.54 8.59 -5.20
CA VAL A 137 7.98 7.50 -6.10
C VAL A 137 6.76 6.73 -6.64
N VAL A 138 5.78 6.46 -5.79
CA VAL A 138 4.54 5.80 -6.20
C VAL A 138 3.70 6.71 -7.09
N GLY A 139 3.58 7.99 -6.76
CA GLY A 139 2.95 9.01 -7.60
C GLY A 139 3.55 9.06 -9.01
N ASN A 140 4.87 9.15 -9.12
CA ASN A 140 5.55 9.14 -10.42
C ASN A 140 5.31 7.82 -11.18
N ARG A 141 5.30 6.67 -10.50
CA ARG A 141 5.00 5.38 -11.17
C ARG A 141 3.57 5.33 -11.70
N LEU A 142 2.61 5.93 -11.00
CA LEU A 142 1.24 6.12 -11.47
C LEU A 142 1.11 7.14 -12.61
N GLY A 143 2.13 7.97 -12.80
CA GLY A 143 2.13 9.05 -13.78
C GLY A 143 1.64 10.38 -13.23
N PHE A 144 1.74 10.62 -11.92
CA PHE A 144 1.34 11.86 -11.23
C PHE A 144 2.51 12.84 -11.10
N ASP A 145 3.41 12.86 -12.08
CA ASP A 145 4.58 13.75 -12.09
C ASP A 145 4.18 15.24 -12.14
N ASP A 146 2.96 15.52 -12.60
CA ASP A 146 2.35 16.85 -12.67
C ASP A 146 1.63 17.30 -11.39
N VAL A 147 1.55 16.44 -10.37
CA VAL A 147 0.97 16.75 -9.05
C VAL A 147 2.09 16.99 -8.06
N ASP A 148 2.02 18.07 -7.29
CA ASP A 148 3.02 18.40 -6.27
C ASP A 148 2.96 17.48 -5.03
N ASP A 149 4.01 17.48 -4.22
CA ASP A 149 4.13 16.59 -3.05
C ASP A 149 3.04 16.84 -2.01
N GLU A 150 2.71 18.12 -1.76
CA GLU A 150 1.75 18.50 -0.73
C GLU A 150 0.36 18.01 -1.10
N THR A 151 0.00 18.11 -2.38
CA THR A 151 -1.25 17.57 -2.92
C THR A 151 -1.30 16.04 -2.81
N LEU A 152 -0.23 15.32 -3.19
CA LEU A 152 -0.21 13.85 -3.08
C LEU A 152 -0.34 13.38 -1.62
N VAL A 153 0.35 14.02 -0.68
CA VAL A 153 0.25 13.73 0.76
C VAL A 153 -1.17 14.00 1.25
N ARG A 154 -1.74 15.17 0.90
CA ARG A 154 -3.10 15.54 1.27
C ARG A 154 -4.14 14.56 0.74
N TRP A 155 -3.98 14.08 -0.50
CA TRP A 155 -4.87 13.07 -1.08
C TRP A 155 -4.86 11.79 -0.25
N PHE A 156 -3.66 11.28 0.07
CA PHE A 156 -3.52 10.10 0.93
C PHE A 156 -4.12 10.33 2.33
N GLU A 157 -3.77 11.42 3.01
CA GLU A 157 -4.24 11.70 4.38
C GLU A 157 -5.76 11.86 4.46
N ALA A 158 -6.37 12.55 3.49
CA ALA A 158 -7.81 12.72 3.44
C ALA A 158 -8.53 11.39 3.19
N LEU A 159 -8.01 10.55 2.28
CA LEU A 159 -8.59 9.23 2.05
C LEU A 159 -8.42 8.32 3.28
N SER A 160 -7.24 8.31 3.90
CA SER A 160 -6.96 7.51 5.10
C SER A 160 -7.85 7.91 6.28
N GLY A 161 -7.99 9.22 6.52
CA GLY A 161 -8.88 9.74 7.55
C GLY A 161 -10.36 9.44 7.27
N GLY A 162 -10.79 9.53 6.01
CA GLY A 162 -12.14 9.19 5.60
C GLY A 162 -12.47 7.71 5.80
N LEU A 163 -11.57 6.80 5.41
CA LEU A 163 -11.76 5.36 5.60
C LEU A 163 -11.77 4.96 7.08
N SER A 164 -10.93 5.60 7.89
CA SER A 164 -10.82 5.32 9.33
C SER A 164 -11.98 5.90 10.14
N ASN A 165 -12.83 6.72 9.53
CA ASN A 165 -13.92 7.39 10.21
C ASN A 165 -15.06 6.41 10.56
N LYS A 166 -15.28 6.22 11.87
CA LYS A 166 -16.36 5.38 12.40
C LYS A 166 -17.58 6.19 12.86
N ASP A 167 -17.48 7.52 12.85
CA ASP A 167 -18.40 8.45 13.50
C ASP A 167 -19.25 9.25 12.51
N GLY A 168 -19.86 8.58 11.52
CA GLY A 168 -20.78 9.21 10.56
C GLY A 168 -20.18 10.42 9.83
N GLU A 169 -21.00 11.42 9.49
CA GLU A 169 -20.52 12.63 8.81
C GLU A 169 -19.78 13.57 9.80
N ASN A 170 -18.51 13.87 9.50
CA ASN A 170 -17.68 14.79 10.26
C ASN A 170 -16.62 15.46 9.36
N GLU A 171 -15.70 16.24 9.94
CA GLU A 171 -14.67 16.95 9.15
C GLU A 171 -13.79 16.01 8.32
N ALA A 172 -13.52 14.78 8.80
CA ALA A 172 -12.73 13.80 8.07
C ALA A 172 -13.50 13.27 6.85
N SER A 173 -14.79 12.94 6.98
CA SER A 173 -15.61 12.51 5.84
C SER A 173 -15.78 13.63 4.80
N ILE A 174 -16.05 14.87 5.25
CA ILE A 174 -16.19 16.02 4.35
C ILE A 174 -14.90 16.27 3.56
N ARG A 175 -13.74 16.17 4.22
CA ARG A 175 -12.44 16.32 3.57
C ARG A 175 -12.17 15.19 2.57
N ALA A 176 -12.51 13.96 2.94
CA ALA A 176 -12.36 12.79 2.07
C ALA A 176 -13.23 12.94 0.81
N GLU A 177 -14.49 13.31 0.95
CA GLU A 177 -15.40 13.52 -0.19
C GLU A 177 -14.93 14.64 -1.13
N ALA A 178 -14.46 15.76 -0.58
CA ALA A 178 -13.89 16.85 -1.37
C ALA A 178 -12.65 16.40 -2.15
N THR A 179 -11.79 15.62 -1.50
CA THR A 179 -10.57 15.06 -2.10
C THR A 179 -10.91 14.02 -3.17
N ILE A 180 -11.91 13.16 -2.95
CA ILE A 180 -12.38 12.20 -3.96
C ILE A 180 -12.81 12.92 -5.23
N ARG A 181 -13.60 14.01 -5.10
CA ARG A 181 -14.00 14.82 -6.26
C ARG A 181 -12.80 15.42 -7.00
N GLU A 182 -11.83 15.95 -6.27
CA GLU A 182 -10.61 16.51 -6.85
C GLU A 182 -9.79 15.44 -7.61
N ILE A 183 -9.62 14.26 -7.01
CA ILE A 183 -8.96 13.12 -7.65
C ILE A 183 -9.73 12.73 -8.91
N ASP A 184 -11.07 12.65 -8.86
CA ASP A 184 -11.89 12.26 -10.00
C ASP A 184 -11.77 13.25 -11.17
N GLU A 185 -11.78 14.55 -10.89
CA GLU A 185 -11.59 15.60 -11.88
C GLU A 185 -10.21 15.47 -12.56
N TYR A 186 -9.15 15.35 -11.76
CA TYR A 186 -7.79 15.14 -12.27
C TYR A 186 -7.67 13.86 -13.11
N MET A 187 -8.27 12.78 -12.64
CA MET A 187 -8.20 11.48 -13.29
C MET A 187 -9.03 11.42 -14.58
N GLY A 188 -10.12 12.18 -14.68
CA GLY A 188 -10.92 12.28 -15.89
C GLY A 188 -10.08 12.74 -17.09
N ASP A 189 -9.36 13.87 -16.92
CA ASP A 189 -8.48 14.42 -17.95
C ASP A 189 -7.31 13.48 -18.27
N LYS A 190 -6.67 12.92 -17.23
CA LYS A 190 -5.53 12.02 -17.42
C LYS A 190 -5.93 10.72 -18.13
N ILE A 191 -7.05 10.11 -17.76
CA ILE A 191 -7.54 8.88 -18.41
C ILE A 191 -7.92 9.16 -19.86
N ALA A 192 -8.60 10.28 -20.14
CA ALA A 192 -8.90 10.67 -21.52
C ALA A 192 -7.63 10.81 -22.37
N ARG A 193 -6.60 11.48 -21.83
CA ARG A 193 -5.28 11.61 -22.48
C ARG A 193 -4.64 10.24 -22.74
N LEU A 194 -4.55 9.40 -21.71
CA LEU A 194 -3.85 8.11 -21.81
C LEU A 194 -4.54 7.13 -22.74
N ARG A 195 -5.88 7.14 -22.80
CA ARG A 195 -6.65 6.35 -23.77
C ARG A 195 -6.35 6.76 -25.22
N ALA A 196 -6.02 8.03 -25.47
CA ALA A 196 -5.67 8.53 -26.79
C ALA A 196 -4.17 8.37 -27.10
N THR A 197 -3.32 8.59 -26.11
CA THR A 197 -1.86 8.58 -26.21
C THR A 197 -1.28 7.80 -25.01
N PRO A 198 -1.13 6.47 -25.12
CA PRO A 198 -0.57 5.65 -24.05
C PRO A 198 0.89 6.00 -23.77
N ASP A 199 1.28 5.88 -22.50
CA ASP A 199 2.67 5.97 -22.04
C ASP A 199 3.04 4.75 -21.18
N ASP A 200 4.21 4.76 -20.55
CA ASP A 200 4.74 3.64 -19.74
C ASP A 200 4.30 3.71 -18.26
N THR A 201 3.35 4.57 -17.90
CA THR A 201 2.86 4.71 -16.52
C THR A 201 2.03 3.49 -16.08
N LEU A 202 1.94 3.25 -14.77
CA LEU A 202 1.08 2.20 -14.23
C LEU A 202 -0.39 2.42 -14.64
N LEU A 203 -0.85 3.68 -14.65
CA LEU A 203 -2.20 4.03 -15.09
C LEU A 203 -2.43 3.66 -16.56
N SER A 204 -1.47 3.96 -17.44
CA SER A 204 -1.56 3.58 -18.85
C SER A 204 -1.64 2.06 -19.04
N HIS A 205 -0.83 1.30 -18.29
CA HIS A 205 -0.91 -0.16 -18.29
C HIS A 205 -2.27 -0.67 -17.78
N MET A 206 -2.81 -0.10 -16.70
CA MET A 206 -4.15 -0.43 -16.22
C MET A 206 -5.24 -0.16 -17.26
N LEU A 207 -5.05 0.82 -18.15
CA LEU A 207 -6.02 1.12 -19.20
C LEU A 207 -5.93 0.17 -20.40
N HIS A 208 -4.74 -0.35 -20.74
CA HIS A 208 -4.50 -1.00 -22.04
C HIS A 208 -4.12 -2.49 -21.98
N VAL A 209 -3.75 -3.02 -20.81
CA VAL A 209 -3.17 -4.36 -20.69
C VAL A 209 -4.13 -5.34 -19.99
N GLY A 210 -4.10 -6.60 -20.40
CA GLY A 210 -4.95 -7.67 -19.83
C GLY A 210 -6.42 -7.56 -20.24
N LEU A 211 -6.69 -7.03 -21.42
CA LEU A 211 -8.03 -6.91 -22.01
C LEU A 211 -8.34 -8.11 -22.93
N PRO A 212 -9.61 -8.52 -23.07
CA PRO A 212 -10.02 -9.47 -24.09
C PRO A 212 -9.73 -8.98 -25.52
N ASP A 213 -9.52 -9.91 -26.44
CA ASP A 213 -9.26 -9.59 -27.85
C ASP A 213 -10.41 -8.77 -28.46
N GLY A 214 -10.07 -7.62 -29.04
CA GLY A 214 -11.03 -6.76 -29.73
C GLY A 214 -11.74 -5.73 -28.83
N GLU A 215 -11.49 -5.73 -27.53
CA GLU A 215 -11.96 -4.65 -26.64
C GLU A 215 -11.04 -3.42 -26.70
N GLY A 216 -11.64 -2.24 -26.58
CA GLY A 216 -10.91 -0.98 -26.45
C GLY A 216 -10.35 -0.78 -25.03
N PRO A 217 -9.58 0.30 -24.79
CA PRO A 217 -9.04 0.60 -23.47
C PRO A 217 -10.12 0.71 -22.39
N ARG A 218 -9.77 0.33 -21.15
CA ARG A 218 -10.64 0.46 -19.96
C ARG A 218 -11.08 1.91 -19.74
N THR A 219 -12.29 2.07 -19.23
CA THR A 219 -12.92 3.36 -18.91
C THR A 219 -12.46 3.89 -17.56
N PHE A 220 -12.92 5.10 -17.22
CA PHE A 220 -12.75 5.69 -15.89
C PHE A 220 -13.26 4.75 -14.79
N ASP A 221 -14.51 4.29 -14.92
CA ASP A 221 -15.17 3.45 -13.92
C ASP A 221 -14.48 2.10 -13.72
N ASP A 222 -13.81 1.58 -14.77
CA ASP A 222 -13.10 0.30 -14.70
C ASP A 222 -11.83 0.35 -13.83
N VAL A 223 -11.18 1.52 -13.72
CA VAL A 223 -9.86 1.65 -13.06
C VAL A 223 -9.89 2.45 -11.78
N MET A 224 -10.83 3.39 -11.63
CA MET A 224 -10.85 4.32 -10.50
C MET A 224 -10.97 3.68 -9.12
N PRO A 225 -11.79 2.64 -8.90
CA PRO A 225 -11.81 1.95 -7.62
C PRO A 225 -10.44 1.41 -7.20
N SER A 226 -9.67 0.90 -8.17
CA SER A 226 -8.32 0.40 -7.90
C SER A 226 -7.31 1.52 -7.70
N ILE A 227 -7.45 2.65 -8.40
CA ILE A 227 -6.57 3.82 -8.23
C ILE A 227 -6.73 4.42 -6.85
N ARG A 228 -7.96 4.59 -6.35
CA ARG A 228 -8.23 5.09 -5.00
C ARG A 228 -7.61 4.17 -3.93
N VAL A 229 -7.74 2.85 -4.11
CA VAL A 229 -7.09 1.85 -3.24
C VAL A 229 -5.56 1.93 -3.32
N ILE A 230 -4.99 2.15 -4.51
CA ILE A 230 -3.53 2.31 -4.65
C ILE A 230 -3.05 3.60 -3.98
N ILE A 231 -3.77 4.72 -4.10
CA ILE A 231 -3.41 5.97 -3.40
C ILE A 231 -3.41 5.74 -1.88
N LEU A 232 -4.45 5.09 -1.36
CA LEU A 232 -4.57 4.80 0.06
C LEU A 232 -3.49 3.84 0.56
N GLY A 233 -3.31 2.69 -0.11
CA GLY A 233 -2.39 1.66 0.35
C GLY A 233 -0.95 1.95 -0.07
N ALA A 234 -0.70 2.09 -1.36
CA ALA A 234 0.66 2.08 -1.88
C ALA A 234 1.47 3.34 -1.53
N PHE A 235 0.85 4.48 -1.21
CA PHE A 235 1.59 5.70 -0.89
C PHE A 235 2.32 5.60 0.46
N GLN A 236 1.77 4.88 1.44
CA GLN A 236 2.35 4.76 2.78
C GLN A 236 3.29 3.56 2.94
N GLU A 237 2.94 2.41 2.37
CA GLU A 237 3.58 1.12 2.71
C GLU A 237 5.09 1.08 2.46
N PRO A 238 5.62 1.59 1.32
CA PRO A 238 7.07 1.64 1.11
C PRO A 238 7.80 2.53 2.13
N GLY A 239 7.17 3.62 2.57
CA GLY A 239 7.72 4.51 3.60
C GLY A 239 7.84 3.81 4.95
N HIS A 240 6.75 3.17 5.41
CA HIS A 240 6.73 2.38 6.65
C HIS A 240 7.69 1.20 6.61
N SER A 241 7.78 0.53 5.46
CA SER A 241 8.71 -0.57 5.19
C SER A 241 10.17 -0.17 5.38
N VAL A 242 10.57 0.99 4.86
CA VAL A 242 11.95 1.50 5.04
C VAL A 242 12.15 2.02 6.46
N ALA A 243 11.15 2.69 7.05
CA ALA A 243 11.21 3.19 8.42
C ALA A 243 11.45 2.06 9.43
N THR A 244 10.70 0.95 9.34
CA THR A 244 10.88 -0.24 10.18
C THR A 244 12.24 -0.92 9.96
N THR A 245 12.73 -0.93 8.72
CA THR A 245 14.07 -1.45 8.40
C THR A 245 15.15 -0.64 9.11
N PHE A 246 15.09 0.69 9.01
CA PHE A 246 16.04 1.58 9.69
C PHE A 246 15.89 1.51 11.21
N TRP A 247 14.66 1.40 11.72
CA TRP A 247 14.42 1.18 13.15
C TRP A 247 15.14 -0.08 13.65
N GLY A 248 15.01 -1.20 12.95
CA GLY A 248 15.73 -2.44 13.28
C GLY A 248 17.24 -2.27 13.26
N LEU A 249 17.79 -1.72 12.17
CA LEU A 249 19.22 -1.51 12.01
C LEU A 249 19.81 -0.57 13.07
N LEU A 250 19.11 0.51 13.42
CA LEU A 250 19.55 1.47 14.42
C LEU A 250 19.53 0.88 15.85
N ASN A 251 18.72 -0.15 16.09
CA ASN A 251 18.72 -0.90 17.35
C ASN A 251 19.70 -2.10 17.35
N GLU A 252 20.26 -2.47 16.19
CA GLU A 252 21.21 -3.58 16.04
C GLU A 252 22.56 -3.13 15.42
N PRO A 253 23.48 -2.56 16.22
CA PRO A 253 24.69 -1.89 15.71
C PRO A 253 25.63 -2.78 14.89
N ASN A 254 25.61 -4.10 15.11
CA ASN A 254 26.40 -5.05 14.31
C ASN A 254 25.87 -5.14 12.88
N GLN A 255 24.56 -5.30 12.72
CA GLN A 255 23.92 -5.38 11.40
C GLN A 255 23.99 -4.05 10.66
N LEU A 256 23.88 -2.92 11.38
CA LEU A 256 24.11 -1.61 10.78
C LEU A 256 25.54 -1.46 10.23
N ARG A 257 26.56 -1.94 10.96
CA ARG A 257 27.95 -1.93 10.47
C ARG A 257 28.14 -2.80 9.24
N GLU A 258 27.52 -3.97 9.19
CA GLU A 258 27.55 -4.85 8.00
C GLU A 258 26.94 -4.14 6.80
N LEU A 259 25.75 -3.55 6.96
CA LEU A 259 25.10 -2.77 5.90
C LEU A 259 25.98 -1.60 5.45
N GLN A 260 26.57 -0.84 6.36
CA GLN A 260 27.44 0.29 6.02
C GLN A 260 28.71 -0.15 5.28
N ALA A 261 29.26 -1.31 5.61
CA ALA A 261 30.44 -1.85 4.94
C ALA A 261 30.14 -2.32 3.50
N SER A 262 28.92 -2.77 3.21
CA SER A 262 28.53 -3.22 1.86
C SER A 262 27.03 -2.98 1.57
N PRO A 263 26.60 -1.72 1.33
CA PRO A 263 25.18 -1.37 1.24
C PRO A 263 24.40 -2.12 0.17
N ASN A 264 24.98 -2.27 -1.03
CA ASN A 264 24.32 -2.93 -2.16
C ASN A 264 24.12 -4.44 -1.92
N GLU A 265 25.00 -5.06 -1.13
CA GLU A 265 24.93 -6.49 -0.82
C GLU A 265 23.88 -6.75 0.26
N PHE A 266 23.90 -5.95 1.33
CA PHE A 266 23.07 -6.21 2.51
C PHE A 266 21.70 -5.54 2.47
N ALA A 267 21.48 -4.46 1.71
CA ALA A 267 20.18 -3.78 1.69
C ALA A 267 19.00 -4.71 1.30
N PRO A 268 19.10 -5.59 0.28
CA PRO A 268 18.02 -6.53 -0.04
C PRO A 268 17.76 -7.57 1.06
N ALA A 269 18.77 -7.92 1.86
CA ALA A 269 18.61 -8.84 3.00
C ALA A 269 17.95 -8.12 4.19
N ALA A 270 18.40 -6.91 4.51
CA ALA A 270 17.83 -6.09 5.58
C ALA A 270 16.33 -5.80 5.35
N LEU A 271 15.95 -5.43 4.12
CA LEU A 271 14.54 -5.20 3.77
C LEU A 271 13.69 -6.46 3.94
N ARG A 272 14.16 -7.61 3.43
CA ARG A 272 13.43 -8.89 3.56
C ARG A 272 13.27 -9.31 5.02
N GLU A 273 14.32 -9.14 5.81
CA GLU A 273 14.26 -9.46 7.23
C GLU A 273 13.33 -8.50 7.98
N SER A 274 13.35 -7.21 7.65
CA SER A 274 12.40 -6.25 8.20
C SER A 274 10.96 -6.64 7.92
N PHE A 275 10.62 -7.06 6.69
CA PHE A 275 9.24 -7.46 6.34
C PHE A 275 8.81 -8.74 7.06
N ARG A 276 9.76 -9.62 7.38
CA ARG A 276 9.51 -10.82 8.19
C ARG A 276 9.32 -10.47 9.68
N TRP A 277 10.08 -9.49 10.17
CA TRP A 277 10.09 -9.09 11.58
C TRP A 277 8.91 -8.20 11.94
N ILE A 278 8.69 -7.14 11.17
CA ILE A 278 7.57 -6.22 11.28
C ILE A 278 6.89 -6.15 9.91
N ALA A 279 5.78 -6.87 9.78
CA ALA A 279 4.98 -6.83 8.56
C ALA A 279 4.37 -5.42 8.38
N PRO A 280 4.56 -4.74 7.23
CA PRO A 280 4.00 -3.40 7.01
C PRO A 280 2.47 -3.36 7.08
N ILE A 281 1.83 -4.48 6.73
CA ILE A 281 0.38 -4.67 6.81
C ILE A 281 0.08 -5.65 7.94
N GLY A 282 -0.60 -5.15 8.98
CA GLY A 282 -1.10 -5.90 10.14
C GLY A 282 -2.62 -6.03 10.16
N VAL A 283 -3.15 -6.77 11.13
CA VAL A 283 -4.61 -6.96 11.33
C VAL A 283 -5.24 -5.81 12.12
N VAL A 284 -4.43 -5.06 12.87
CA VAL A 284 -4.85 -3.90 13.68
C VAL A 284 -3.82 -2.79 13.51
#